data_AF-A0AA95F0E2-F1
#
_entry.id   AF-A0AA95F0E2-F1
#
_cell.length_a   1.000
_cell.length_b   1.000
_cell.length_c   1.000
_cell.angle_alpha   90.00
_cell.angle_beta   90.00
_cell.angle_gamma   90.00
#
_symmetry.space_group_name_H-M   'P 1'
#
loop_
_entity.id
_entity.type
_entity.pdbx_description
1 polymer ?
#
loop_
_entity_poly.entity_id
_entity_poly.type
_entity_poly.pdbx_seq_one_letter_code
_entity_poly.pdbx_strand_id
1 'polypeptide(L)'
;MMKRSLSILLAIGLLLQAGAVSAAQQTTNWRQAYKAKIIEYIQSDKWDQTSKISMFDIDRDGVPELFAGEDYRLTNNIDMAYTFRNGKLVALTHKGPGSGYGSVNGIKLGFPSFSLYKHKESGKYSIFAYDGMSGIAGWDSHEYLITLSGSVLKTTEISASSYSDETGDSYTFKGKAVNEKQYSSNRKQYFSPYTQVKKTTPSLEGLDFVYRNESYVERAVDQYLQIKTVNKNKLYSSADAFIKEYNKDKNLMDQVVIDKYQVKTVNGVKQLIGNTWSGTLTGVINNDNTLKSVTIREKMTYPTQREINDAAEAGMSPVHGARIGHILASLSLVYTLDPDGNEAYGATIINDWINALPNKKTSQTQSKEFTKNGMTYKMWVKDGYFNITATKA
;
A
#
# COMPACT_ATOMS: atom_id res chain seq x y z
N MET A 1 -42.35 44.21 -43.49
CA MET A 1 -42.34 43.19 -42.41
C MET A 1 -41.44 42.03 -42.83
N MET A 2 -40.75 41.39 -41.88
CA MET A 2 -39.77 40.28 -42.03
C MET A 2 -38.46 40.62 -42.76
N LYS A 3 -37.37 40.85 -41.99
CA LYS A 3 -35.97 40.57 -42.41
C LYS A 3 -34.89 40.83 -41.34
N ARG A 4 -35.19 40.85 -40.04
CA ARG A 4 -34.16 41.09 -38.99
C ARG A 4 -34.14 40.11 -37.81
N SER A 5 -34.88 39.00 -37.86
CA SER A 5 -34.99 38.09 -36.71
C SER A 5 -34.37 36.70 -36.93
N LEU A 6 -33.76 36.43 -38.09
CA LEU A 6 -33.25 35.08 -38.42
C LEU A 6 -31.74 34.89 -38.22
N SER A 7 -30.97 35.97 -38.03
CA SER A 7 -29.51 35.89 -37.96
C SER A 7 -28.95 35.72 -36.53
N ILE A 8 -29.76 35.98 -35.49
CA ILE A 8 -29.32 35.87 -34.08
C ILE A 8 -29.54 34.44 -33.55
N LEU A 9 -30.53 33.70 -34.06
CA LEU A 9 -30.78 32.30 -33.65
C LEU A 9 -29.75 31.32 -34.22
N LEU A 10 -29.15 31.61 -35.39
CA LEU A 10 -28.07 30.76 -35.95
C LEU A 10 -26.72 30.97 -35.25
N ALA A 11 -26.45 32.16 -34.71
CA ALA A 11 -25.23 32.45 -33.97
C ALA A 11 -25.24 31.85 -32.54
N ILE A 12 -26.42 31.72 -31.92
CA ILE A 12 -26.57 31.05 -30.62
C ILE A 12 -26.52 29.53 -30.78
N GLY A 13 -26.99 28.99 -31.92
CA GLY A 13 -26.90 27.55 -32.22
C GLY A 13 -25.48 27.04 -32.51
N LEU A 14 -24.60 27.89 -33.06
CA LEU A 14 -23.20 27.54 -33.35
C LEU A 14 -22.23 27.77 -32.16
N LEU A 15 -22.61 28.58 -31.18
CA LEU A 15 -21.85 28.74 -29.93
C LEU A 15 -22.17 27.67 -28.87
N LEU A 16 -23.22 26.86 -29.07
CA LEU A 16 -23.56 25.71 -28.21
C LEU A 16 -22.94 24.38 -28.68
N GLN A 17 -22.20 24.38 -29.81
CA GLN A 17 -21.49 23.20 -30.31
C GLN A 17 -19.96 23.30 -30.22
N ALA A 18 -19.42 24.45 -29.80
CA ALA A 18 -17.99 24.61 -29.49
C ALA A 18 -17.77 24.45 -27.99
N GLY A 19 -17.77 23.20 -27.50
CA GLY A 19 -17.51 22.93 -26.09
C GLY A 19 -17.87 21.56 -25.56
N ALA A 20 -18.46 20.67 -26.36
CA ALA A 20 -18.28 19.24 -26.12
C ALA A 20 -16.87 18.86 -26.62
N VAL A 21 -15.84 19.45 -26.01
CA VAL A 21 -14.54 18.78 -25.94
C VAL A 21 -14.90 17.52 -25.20
N SER A 22 -15.00 16.43 -25.96
CA SER A 22 -14.99 15.09 -25.44
C SER A 22 -14.05 15.10 -24.24
N ALA A 23 -14.57 14.83 -23.04
CA ALA A 23 -13.79 14.41 -21.90
C ALA A 23 -13.22 13.00 -22.21
N ALA A 24 -12.59 12.90 -23.39
CA ALA A 24 -11.73 11.84 -23.82
C ALA A 24 -10.52 11.93 -22.90
N GLN A 25 -10.66 11.23 -21.78
CA GLN A 25 -9.66 10.24 -21.45
C GLN A 25 -8.26 10.84 -21.35
N GLN A 26 -8.12 11.96 -20.62
CA GLN A 26 -6.90 12.22 -19.89
C GLN A 26 -6.86 11.19 -18.75
N THR A 27 -6.53 9.94 -19.10
CA THR A 27 -6.14 8.93 -18.12
C THR A 27 -4.89 9.42 -17.41
N THR A 28 -5.11 10.23 -16.37
CA THR A 28 -4.37 10.30 -15.11
C THR A 28 -2.87 10.01 -15.19
N ASN A 29 -2.06 11.03 -15.53
CA ASN A 29 -0.61 11.00 -15.31
C ASN A 29 -0.21 11.39 -13.87
N TRP A 30 -1.18 11.79 -13.03
CA TRP A 30 -0.90 12.12 -11.63
C TRP A 30 -0.29 10.95 -10.87
N ARG A 31 -0.73 9.71 -11.18
CA ARG A 31 -0.18 8.49 -10.56
C ARG A 31 1.32 8.36 -10.82
N GLN A 32 1.76 8.51 -12.07
CA GLN A 32 3.18 8.43 -12.39
C GLN A 32 3.97 9.61 -11.79
N ALA A 33 3.40 10.82 -11.79
CA ALA A 33 4.02 11.97 -11.16
C ALA A 33 4.18 11.77 -9.63
N TYR A 34 3.18 11.18 -8.97
CA TYR A 34 3.24 10.85 -7.55
C TYR A 34 4.18 9.69 -7.27
N LYS A 35 4.22 8.66 -8.14
CA LYS A 35 5.16 7.54 -8.02
C LYS A 35 6.59 8.02 -7.88
N ALA A 36 7.03 8.91 -8.77
CA ALA A 36 8.38 9.46 -8.72
C ALA A 36 8.67 10.15 -7.39
N LYS A 37 7.72 10.97 -6.89
CA LYS A 37 7.89 11.69 -5.62
C LYS A 37 7.83 10.81 -4.39
N ILE A 38 7.00 9.78 -4.40
CA ILE A 38 6.92 8.80 -3.32
C ILE A 38 8.24 8.02 -3.23
N ILE A 39 8.76 7.52 -4.36
CA ILE A 39 10.03 6.78 -4.39
C ILE A 39 11.18 7.67 -3.91
N GLU A 40 11.25 8.91 -4.42
CA GLU A 40 12.24 9.91 -3.98
C GLU A 40 12.19 10.14 -2.46
N TYR A 41 10.99 10.25 -1.88
CA TYR A 41 10.83 10.43 -0.44
C TYR A 41 11.25 9.17 0.35
N ILE A 42 10.81 7.98 -0.05
CA ILE A 42 11.18 6.70 0.61
C ILE A 42 12.69 6.46 0.59
N GLN A 43 13.38 6.94 -0.46
CA GLN A 43 14.83 6.79 -0.61
C GLN A 43 15.64 7.94 0.04
N SER A 44 14.97 8.95 0.60
CA SER A 44 15.61 10.09 1.23
C SER A 44 16.07 9.79 2.66
N ASP A 45 16.91 10.66 3.20
CA ASP A 45 17.35 10.65 4.60
C ASP A 45 16.25 11.02 5.61
N LYS A 46 15.11 11.51 5.11
CA LYS A 46 13.92 11.84 5.91
C LYS A 46 13.00 10.64 6.15
N TRP A 47 13.13 9.57 5.37
CA TRP A 47 12.28 8.40 5.54
C TRP A 47 12.79 7.50 6.65
N ASP A 48 11.92 7.19 7.60
CA ASP A 48 12.19 6.30 8.72
C ASP A 48 10.97 5.41 9.04
N GLN A 49 11.06 4.66 10.13
CA GLN A 49 9.98 3.75 10.56
C GLN A 49 8.68 4.47 10.99
N THR A 50 8.73 5.77 11.27
CA THR A 50 7.60 6.60 11.69
C THR A 50 6.99 7.41 10.55
N SER A 51 7.65 7.39 9.39
CA SER A 51 7.20 8.07 8.19
C SER A 51 5.90 7.48 7.66
N LYS A 52 5.08 8.32 7.02
CA LYS A 52 3.81 7.93 6.44
C LYS A 52 3.54 8.69 5.16
N ILE A 53 2.94 8.01 4.19
CA ILE A 53 2.39 8.61 2.97
C ILE A 53 0.90 8.37 2.94
N SER A 54 0.12 9.41 2.68
CA SER A 54 -1.32 9.33 2.52
C SER A 54 -1.80 10.16 1.33
N MET A 55 -2.96 9.77 0.78
CA MET A 55 -3.56 10.44 -0.37
C MET A 55 -5.03 10.74 -0.10
N PHE A 56 -5.45 11.99 -0.21
CA PHE A 56 -6.83 12.37 0.04
C PHE A 56 -7.35 13.33 -1.03
N ASP A 57 -8.47 12.99 -1.66
CA ASP A 57 -9.13 13.84 -2.67
C ASP A 57 -9.96 14.92 -1.98
N ILE A 58 -9.35 16.10 -1.80
CA ILE A 58 -9.87 17.15 -0.92
C ILE A 58 -11.03 17.90 -1.57
N ASP A 59 -10.89 18.29 -2.83
CA ASP A 59 -11.93 19.00 -3.57
C ASP A 59 -12.78 18.09 -4.48
N ARG A 60 -12.55 16.78 -4.43
CA ARG A 60 -13.39 15.76 -5.06
C ARG A 60 -13.37 15.81 -6.59
N ASP A 61 -12.23 16.20 -7.16
CA ASP A 61 -12.02 16.26 -8.61
C ASP A 61 -11.55 14.92 -9.21
N GLY A 62 -11.38 13.89 -8.37
CA GLY A 62 -10.91 12.56 -8.77
C GLY A 62 -9.39 12.41 -8.77
N VAL A 63 -8.65 13.44 -8.38
CA VAL A 63 -7.20 13.43 -8.19
C VAL A 63 -6.89 13.69 -6.72
N PRO A 64 -6.41 12.70 -5.96
CA PRO A 64 -6.10 12.93 -4.56
C PRO A 64 -4.90 13.86 -4.39
N GLU A 65 -4.88 14.65 -3.33
CA GLU A 65 -3.69 15.32 -2.83
C GLU A 65 -2.77 14.34 -2.11
N LEU A 66 -1.48 14.40 -2.40
CA LEU A 66 -0.42 13.57 -1.82
C LEU A 66 0.21 14.28 -0.62
N PHE A 67 0.29 13.58 0.51
CA PHE A 67 0.98 14.03 1.71
C PHE A 67 1.98 12.97 2.16
N ALA A 68 3.19 13.39 2.57
CA ALA A 68 4.12 12.54 3.28
C ALA A 68 4.83 13.31 4.39
N GLY A 69 5.20 12.61 5.46
CA GLY A 69 5.79 13.20 6.65
C GLY A 69 5.92 12.18 7.78
N GLU A 70 6.24 12.67 8.97
CA GLU A 70 6.28 11.87 10.19
C GLU A 70 4.89 11.82 10.84
N ASP A 71 4.44 10.64 11.24
CA ASP A 71 3.24 10.43 12.07
C ASP A 71 3.68 9.87 13.43
N TYR A 72 4.42 10.68 14.18
CA TYR A 72 4.98 10.30 15.47
C TYR A 72 4.51 11.20 16.62
N ARG A 73 4.56 10.64 17.83
CA ARG A 73 4.00 11.25 19.03
C ARG A 73 4.51 12.67 19.30
N LEU A 74 5.81 12.90 19.08
CA LEU A 74 6.51 14.17 19.34
C LEU A 74 6.72 15.02 18.09
N THR A 75 6.64 14.41 16.89
CA THR A 75 6.93 15.04 15.61
C THR A 75 5.87 14.62 14.60
N ASN A 76 5.22 15.63 14.03
CA ASN A 76 4.16 15.41 13.05
C ASN A 76 4.37 16.29 11.81
N ASN A 77 5.60 16.58 11.41
CA ASN A 77 5.85 17.44 10.24
C ASN A 77 5.36 16.81 8.94
N ILE A 78 4.86 17.65 8.04
CA ILE A 78 4.65 17.32 6.64
C ILE A 78 5.93 17.68 5.86
N ASP A 79 6.60 16.66 5.32
CA ASP A 79 7.80 16.81 4.50
C ASP A 79 7.49 16.99 3.01
N MET A 80 6.32 16.53 2.61
CA MET A 80 5.89 16.52 1.22
C MET A 80 4.39 16.77 1.13
N ALA A 81 3.98 17.71 0.27
CA ALA A 81 2.57 17.97 0.00
C ALA A 81 2.37 18.44 -1.45
N TYR A 82 1.62 17.68 -2.24
CA TYR A 82 1.40 17.95 -3.66
C TYR A 82 -0.06 17.74 -4.07
N THR A 83 -0.49 18.52 -5.06
CA THR A 83 -1.69 18.27 -5.87
C THR A 83 -1.26 18.11 -7.32
N PHE A 84 -2.12 17.54 -8.17
CA PHE A 84 -1.88 17.46 -9.60
C PHE A 84 -3.00 18.15 -10.36
N ARG A 85 -2.70 19.29 -10.97
CA ARG A 85 -3.69 20.13 -11.65
C ARG A 85 -3.20 20.57 -13.01
N ASN A 86 -4.11 20.62 -13.98
CA ASN A 86 -3.81 21.05 -15.34
C ASN A 86 -2.61 20.29 -15.95
N GLY A 87 -2.51 18.99 -15.69
CA GLY A 87 -1.44 18.14 -16.19
C GLY A 87 -0.08 18.32 -15.50
N LYS A 88 -0.01 19.07 -14.40
CA LYS A 88 1.24 19.37 -13.69
C LYS A 88 1.15 19.02 -12.21
N LEU A 89 2.25 18.51 -11.69
CA LEU A 89 2.46 18.40 -10.25
C LEU A 89 2.71 19.80 -9.68
N VAL A 90 1.99 20.17 -8.62
CA VAL A 90 2.08 21.48 -7.97
C VAL A 90 2.21 21.28 -6.47
N ALA A 91 3.21 21.92 -5.86
CA ALA A 91 3.36 21.91 -4.41
C ALA A 91 2.17 22.60 -3.74
N LEU A 92 1.66 22.00 -2.67
CA LEU A 92 0.65 22.63 -1.85
C LEU A 92 1.27 23.73 -1.00
N THR A 93 0.52 24.81 -0.85
CA THR A 93 0.78 25.88 0.13
C THR A 93 -0.37 25.94 1.11
N HIS A 94 -0.20 26.64 2.23
CA HIS A 94 -1.17 26.66 3.29
C HIS A 94 -1.60 28.07 3.70
N LYS A 95 -2.88 28.22 4.03
CA LYS A 95 -3.45 29.43 4.64
C LYS A 95 -4.43 29.06 5.76
N GLY A 96 -4.13 29.51 6.97
CA GLY A 96 -4.98 29.32 8.14
C GLY A 96 -4.17 28.87 9.36
N PRO A 97 -4.87 28.53 10.46
CA PRO A 97 -4.24 27.98 11.66
C PRO A 97 -3.73 26.54 11.44
N GLY A 98 -2.87 26.08 12.34
CA GLY A 98 -2.30 24.75 12.33
C GLY A 98 -1.26 24.60 13.45
N SER A 99 -1.00 23.37 13.90
CA SER A 99 -0.04 23.04 14.98
C SER A 99 1.24 22.35 14.50
N GLY A 100 1.36 22.03 13.21
CA GLY A 100 2.57 21.41 12.64
C GLY A 100 3.74 22.37 12.54
N TYR A 101 4.77 22.11 13.34
CA TYR A 101 6.06 22.79 13.25
C TYR A 101 6.98 22.09 12.24
N GLY A 102 7.87 22.84 11.60
CA GLY A 102 8.90 22.28 10.69
C GLY A 102 8.39 21.77 9.33
N SER A 103 7.09 21.91 9.04
CA SER A 103 6.50 21.42 7.79
C SER A 103 6.91 22.27 6.57
N VAL A 104 6.97 21.64 5.40
CA VAL A 104 7.44 22.27 4.15
C VAL A 104 6.46 23.30 3.60
N ASN A 105 6.94 24.19 2.72
CA ASN A 105 6.13 25.12 1.93
C ASN A 105 5.19 26.03 2.75
N GLY A 106 5.59 26.35 3.99
CA GLY A 106 4.79 27.16 4.90
C GLY A 106 3.50 26.47 5.37
N ILE A 107 3.39 25.16 5.19
CA ILE A 107 2.35 24.35 5.81
C ILE A 107 2.53 24.42 7.31
N LYS A 108 1.43 24.62 8.02
CA LYS A 108 1.40 24.71 9.49
C LYS A 108 0.60 23.56 10.08
N LEU A 109 0.25 22.56 9.28
CA LEU A 109 -0.47 21.39 9.75
C LEU A 109 0.52 20.30 10.08
N GLY A 110 0.28 19.61 11.17
CA GLY A 110 0.89 18.32 11.41
C GLY A 110 0.39 17.29 10.39
N PHE A 111 1.04 16.13 10.29
CA PHE A 111 0.69 15.06 9.38
C PHE A 111 -0.75 14.64 9.69
N PRO A 112 -1.71 15.01 8.83
CA PRO A 112 -3.09 15.11 9.27
C PRO A 112 -3.79 13.78 9.12
N SER A 113 -4.60 13.42 10.10
CA SER A 113 -5.60 12.37 9.92
C SER A 113 -6.85 13.00 9.28
N PHE A 114 -6.98 12.84 7.97
CA PHE A 114 -8.15 13.34 7.24
C PHE A 114 -9.34 12.39 7.36
N SER A 115 -10.50 12.97 7.65
CA SER A 115 -11.78 12.25 7.68
C SER A 115 -12.82 12.94 6.82
N LEU A 116 -13.53 12.14 6.02
CA LEU A 116 -14.65 12.60 5.20
C LEU A 116 -15.95 12.53 6.01
N TYR A 117 -16.68 13.64 6.06
CA TYR A 117 -17.99 13.72 6.68
C TYR A 117 -19.05 14.11 5.65
N LYS A 118 -20.25 13.57 5.83
CA LYS A 118 -21.44 13.96 5.07
C LYS A 118 -22.42 14.67 6.00
N HIS A 119 -22.82 15.88 5.62
CA HIS A 119 -23.88 16.60 6.32
C HIS A 119 -25.22 15.86 6.10
N LYS A 120 -25.96 15.61 7.18
CA LYS A 120 -27.17 14.77 7.20
C LYS A 120 -28.29 15.35 6.34
N GLU A 121 -28.51 16.66 6.44
CA GLU A 121 -29.61 17.34 5.74
C GLU A 121 -29.25 17.68 4.29
N SER A 122 -28.19 18.48 4.08
CA SER A 122 -27.80 18.92 2.73
C SER A 122 -27.13 17.84 1.87
N GLY A 123 -26.66 16.74 2.47
CA GLY A 123 -25.86 15.73 1.80
C GLY A 123 -24.47 16.19 1.36
N LYS A 124 -24.08 17.45 1.65
CA LYS A 124 -22.78 18.01 1.28
C LYS A 124 -21.66 17.33 2.05
N TYR A 125 -20.55 17.11 1.37
CA TYR A 125 -19.36 16.52 1.96
C TYR A 125 -18.41 17.59 2.50
N SER A 126 -17.72 17.28 3.58
CA SER A 126 -16.72 18.14 4.21
C SER A 126 -15.57 17.29 4.74
N ILE A 127 -14.38 17.86 4.74
CA ILE A 127 -13.18 17.18 5.18
C ILE A 127 -12.72 17.84 6.45
N PHE A 128 -12.52 17.02 7.47
CA PHE A 128 -11.95 17.45 8.73
C PHE A 128 -10.58 16.82 8.87
N ALA A 129 -9.60 17.60 9.30
CA ALA A 129 -8.29 17.11 9.71
C ALA A 129 -8.21 17.13 11.22
N TYR A 130 -7.64 16.06 11.77
CA TYR A 130 -7.14 16.03 13.13
C TYR A 130 -5.62 16.19 13.09
N ASP A 131 -5.11 17.08 13.93
CA ASP A 131 -3.71 17.44 14.08
C ASP A 131 -3.42 17.51 15.59
N GLY A 132 -2.29 16.99 16.03
CA GLY A 132 -1.89 17.04 17.43
C GLY A 132 -0.56 16.36 17.68
N MET A 133 0.04 16.71 18.80
CA MET A 133 1.28 16.15 19.32
C MET A 133 1.14 15.90 20.82
N SER A 134 1.91 14.96 21.36
CA SER A 134 1.94 14.71 22.80
C SER A 134 3.34 14.39 23.30
N GLY A 135 3.75 15.06 24.36
CA GLY A 135 5.00 14.83 25.06
C GLY A 135 4.78 14.29 26.47
N ILE A 136 5.85 14.29 27.26
CA ILE A 136 5.82 13.94 28.68
C ILE A 136 5.14 15.05 29.49
N ALA A 137 5.39 16.32 29.12
CA ALA A 137 4.95 17.51 29.87
C ALA A 137 3.67 18.17 29.33
N GLY A 138 3.03 17.58 28.33
CA GLY A 138 1.88 18.20 27.67
C GLY A 138 1.39 17.49 26.42
N TRP A 139 0.26 17.95 25.90
CA TRP A 139 -0.30 17.52 24.61
C TRP A 139 -1.13 18.65 24.00
N ASP A 140 -1.28 18.62 22.68
CA ASP A 140 -2.21 19.45 21.95
C ASP A 140 -3.04 18.60 20.97
N SER A 141 -4.22 19.11 20.65
CA SER A 141 -5.19 18.44 19.81
C SER A 141 -6.05 19.48 19.12
N HIS A 142 -6.04 19.46 17.81
CA HIS A 142 -6.66 20.43 16.95
C HIS A 142 -7.52 19.75 15.89
N GLU A 143 -8.67 20.36 15.63
CA GLU A 143 -9.58 19.92 14.58
C GLU A 143 -9.83 21.07 13.62
N TYR A 144 -9.61 20.81 12.33
CA TYR A 144 -9.72 21.80 11.28
C TYR A 144 -10.75 21.38 10.23
N LEU A 145 -11.55 22.32 9.76
CA LEU A 145 -12.22 22.20 8.47
C LEU A 145 -11.19 22.48 7.37
N ILE A 146 -11.08 21.55 6.44
CA ILE A 146 -10.13 21.62 5.32
C ILE A 146 -10.88 21.93 4.03
N THR A 147 -10.35 22.88 3.28
CA THR A 147 -10.76 23.15 1.91
C THR A 147 -9.55 23.36 1.03
N LEU A 148 -9.69 23.09 -0.27
CA LEU A 148 -8.65 23.30 -1.26
C LEU A 148 -9.16 24.24 -2.34
N SER A 149 -8.32 25.21 -2.72
CA SER A 149 -8.61 26.18 -3.77
C SER A 149 -7.37 26.34 -4.65
N GLY A 150 -7.36 25.66 -5.80
CA GLY A 150 -6.14 25.49 -6.59
C GLY A 150 -5.12 24.66 -5.80
N SER A 151 -3.93 25.18 -5.58
CA SER A 151 -2.89 24.55 -4.75
C SER A 151 -2.81 25.11 -3.31
N VAL A 152 -3.80 25.89 -2.89
CA VAL A 152 -3.83 26.49 -1.55
C VAL A 152 -4.76 25.69 -0.64
N LEU A 153 -4.16 24.93 0.26
CA LEU A 153 -4.84 24.28 1.36
C LEU A 153 -5.26 25.35 2.37
N LYS A 154 -6.54 25.38 2.73
CA LYS A 154 -7.08 26.31 3.71
C LYS A 154 -7.65 25.55 4.89
N THR A 155 -7.23 25.96 6.08
CA THR A 155 -7.75 25.46 7.35
C THR A 155 -8.62 26.50 8.01
N THR A 156 -9.64 26.02 8.72
CA THR A 156 -10.42 26.82 9.66
C THR A 156 -10.53 26.02 10.94
N GLU A 157 -10.08 26.58 12.05
CA GLU A 157 -10.17 25.92 13.36
C GLU A 157 -11.65 25.65 13.70
N ILE A 158 -11.93 24.41 14.07
CA ILE A 158 -13.18 23.99 14.67
C ILE A 158 -13.00 24.03 16.19
N SER A 159 -12.02 23.29 16.69
CA SER A 159 -11.69 23.15 18.11
C SER A 159 -10.18 23.02 18.27
N ALA A 160 -9.67 23.52 19.39
CA ALA A 160 -8.37 23.09 19.91
C ALA A 160 -8.47 22.85 21.42
N SER A 161 -7.73 21.86 21.90
CA SER A 161 -7.52 21.61 23.31
C SER A 161 -6.06 21.27 23.53
N SER A 162 -5.49 21.78 24.61
CA SER A 162 -4.12 21.49 25.01
C SER A 162 -4.00 21.37 26.51
N TYR A 163 -2.99 20.63 26.97
CA TYR A 163 -2.56 20.57 28.35
C TYR A 163 -1.05 20.81 28.40
N SER A 164 -0.60 21.59 29.38
CA SER A 164 0.81 21.61 29.77
C SER A 164 0.93 21.66 31.29
N ASP A 165 2.00 21.07 31.84
CA ASP A 165 2.27 21.10 33.28
C ASP A 165 2.42 22.53 33.82
N GLU A 166 2.85 23.48 32.97
CA GLU A 166 3.10 24.87 33.35
C GLU A 166 1.84 25.73 33.32
N THR A 167 0.98 25.55 32.31
CA THR A 167 -0.17 26.43 32.04
C THR A 167 -1.52 25.78 32.34
N GLY A 168 -1.55 24.48 32.59
CA GLY A 168 -2.78 23.70 32.70
C GLY A 168 -3.52 23.55 31.37
N ASP A 169 -4.80 23.19 31.48
CA ASP A 169 -5.69 22.97 30.33
C ASP A 169 -6.09 24.27 29.64
N SER A 170 -6.09 24.26 28.31
CA SER A 170 -6.59 25.35 27.48
C SER A 170 -7.52 24.83 26.39
N TYR A 171 -8.56 25.60 26.07
CA TYR A 171 -9.56 25.23 25.08
C TYR A 171 -9.92 26.42 24.19
N THR A 172 -9.96 26.20 22.88
CA THR A 172 -10.50 27.15 21.90
C THR A 172 -11.57 26.49 21.04
N PHE A 173 -12.53 27.30 20.60
CA PHE A 173 -13.53 26.91 19.62
C PHE A 173 -13.69 28.02 18.59
N LYS A 174 -13.44 27.70 17.31
CA LYS A 174 -13.39 28.69 16.22
C LYS A 174 -12.45 29.87 16.51
N GLY A 175 -11.28 29.61 17.09
CA GLY A 175 -10.24 30.59 17.41
C GLY A 175 -10.54 31.45 18.64
N LYS A 176 -11.56 31.12 19.43
CA LYS A 176 -11.92 31.86 20.65
C LYS A 176 -11.72 30.99 21.89
N ALA A 177 -11.07 31.53 22.92
CA ALA A 177 -10.93 30.87 24.21
C ALA A 177 -12.31 30.59 24.83
N VAL A 178 -12.48 29.39 25.38
CA VAL A 178 -13.69 28.92 26.05
C VAL A 178 -13.30 28.05 27.25
N ASN A 179 -14.23 27.80 28.18
CA ASN A 179 -14.01 26.78 29.22
C ASN A 179 -14.31 25.36 28.69
N GLU A 180 -13.87 24.33 29.42
CA GLU A 180 -14.05 22.91 29.05
C GLU A 180 -15.51 22.52 28.76
N LYS A 181 -16.45 23.00 29.59
CA LYS A 181 -17.89 22.72 29.42
C LYS A 181 -18.41 23.30 28.10
N GLN A 182 -18.03 24.54 27.79
CA GLN A 182 -18.37 25.20 26.53
C GLN A 182 -17.71 24.52 25.35
N TYR A 183 -16.42 24.17 25.46
CA TYR A 183 -15.68 23.42 24.44
C TYR A 183 -16.41 22.13 24.05
N SER A 184 -16.71 21.29 25.05
CA SER A 184 -17.39 20.00 24.86
C SER A 184 -18.79 20.16 24.24
N SER A 185 -19.59 21.12 24.72
CA SER A 185 -20.93 21.40 24.19
C SER A 185 -20.87 21.90 22.75
N ASN A 186 -19.99 22.88 22.46
CA ASN A 186 -19.85 23.49 21.14
C ASN A 186 -19.35 22.47 20.11
N ARG A 187 -18.36 21.66 20.46
CA ARG A 187 -17.83 20.58 19.61
C ARG A 187 -18.91 19.56 19.29
N LYS A 188 -19.66 19.09 20.30
CA LYS A 188 -20.78 18.16 20.10
C LYS A 188 -21.85 18.73 19.16
N GLN A 189 -22.21 20.00 19.32
CA GLN A 189 -23.16 20.67 18.45
C GLN A 189 -22.62 20.87 17.02
N TYR A 190 -21.32 21.16 16.87
CA TYR A 190 -20.71 21.34 15.55
C TYR A 190 -20.74 20.06 14.72
N PHE A 191 -20.45 18.91 15.34
CA PHE A 191 -20.41 17.62 14.65
C PHE A 191 -21.77 16.91 14.58
N SER A 192 -22.78 17.33 15.36
CA SER A 192 -24.10 16.69 15.35
C SER A 192 -24.81 16.61 13.98
N PRO A 193 -24.70 17.59 13.05
CA PRO A 193 -25.31 17.47 11.73
C PRO A 193 -24.49 16.63 10.75
N TYR A 194 -23.33 16.10 11.15
CA TYR A 194 -22.46 15.31 10.27
C TYR A 194 -22.49 13.82 10.63
N THR A 195 -22.28 12.99 9.62
CA THR A 195 -22.01 11.56 9.76
C THR A 195 -20.66 11.28 9.12
N GLN A 196 -19.74 10.65 9.85
CA GLN A 196 -18.46 10.24 9.30
C GLN A 196 -18.68 9.17 8.23
N VAL A 197 -18.06 9.35 7.08
CA VAL A 197 -18.07 8.36 6.01
C VAL A 197 -16.93 7.40 6.29
N LYS A 198 -17.25 6.13 6.51
CA LYS A 198 -16.23 5.09 6.71
C LYS A 198 -15.43 4.95 5.41
N LYS A 199 -14.26 5.58 5.37
CA LYS A 199 -13.28 5.47 4.29
C LYS A 199 -11.94 5.20 4.94
N THR A 200 -11.38 4.04 4.66
CA THR A 200 -9.96 3.80 4.90
C THR A 200 -9.21 4.46 3.76
N THR A 201 -8.49 5.52 4.07
CA THR A 201 -7.52 6.09 3.14
C THR A 201 -6.32 5.15 3.14
N PRO A 202 -5.94 4.53 2.01
CA PRO A 202 -4.72 3.76 1.95
C PRO A 202 -3.54 4.63 2.39
N SER A 203 -2.64 4.07 3.20
CA SER A 203 -1.36 4.68 3.55
C SER A 203 -0.21 3.70 3.28
N LEU A 204 0.97 4.26 3.04
CA LEU A 204 2.23 3.55 3.13
C LEU A 204 2.90 3.98 4.43
N GLU A 205 3.39 3.01 5.21
CA GLU A 205 4.01 3.27 6.51
C GLU A 205 5.51 2.96 6.47
N GLY A 206 6.29 3.68 7.26
CA GLY A 206 7.73 3.52 7.40
C GLY A 206 8.16 2.08 7.56
N LEU A 207 7.48 1.39 8.49
CA LEU A 207 7.69 -0.02 8.82
C LEU A 207 7.51 -0.98 7.63
N ASP A 208 6.75 -0.61 6.60
CA ASP A 208 6.58 -1.44 5.40
C ASP A 208 7.89 -1.59 4.60
N PHE A 209 8.86 -0.66 4.79
CA PHE A 209 10.04 -0.52 3.93
C PHE A 209 11.40 -0.66 4.62
N VAL A 210 11.48 -0.74 5.96
CA VAL A 210 12.74 -0.72 6.74
C VAL A 210 13.76 -1.80 6.34
N TYR A 211 13.33 -2.88 5.67
CA TYR A 211 14.21 -4.01 5.27
C TYR A 211 14.03 -4.47 3.83
N ARG A 212 13.69 -3.56 2.91
CA ARG A 212 13.27 -3.92 1.54
C ARG A 212 14.18 -3.31 0.47
N ASN A 213 14.32 -4.02 -0.65
CA ASN A 213 15.12 -3.56 -1.79
C ASN A 213 14.32 -2.61 -2.70
N GLU A 214 15.00 -1.95 -3.64
CA GLU A 214 14.37 -1.00 -4.59
C GLU A 214 13.22 -1.64 -5.40
N SER A 215 13.37 -2.91 -5.79
CA SER A 215 12.36 -3.60 -6.61
C SER A 215 11.05 -3.80 -5.84
N TYR A 216 11.10 -4.02 -4.52
CA TYR A 216 9.93 -4.09 -3.66
C TYR A 216 9.27 -2.71 -3.50
N VAL A 217 10.07 -1.65 -3.27
CA VAL A 217 9.57 -0.28 -3.11
C VAL A 217 8.71 0.12 -4.31
N GLU A 218 9.24 -0.06 -5.53
CA GLU A 218 8.50 0.31 -6.75
C GLU A 218 7.16 -0.44 -6.87
N ARG A 219 7.12 -1.74 -6.54
CA ARG A 219 5.90 -2.56 -6.61
C ARG A 219 4.86 -2.12 -5.58
N ALA A 220 5.28 -1.88 -4.34
CA ALA A 220 4.39 -1.40 -3.29
C ALA A 220 3.78 -0.04 -3.65
N VAL A 221 4.59 0.86 -4.22
CA VAL A 221 4.12 2.17 -4.70
C VAL A 221 3.17 2.04 -5.88
N ASP A 222 3.44 1.14 -6.84
CA ASP A 222 2.51 0.86 -7.94
C ASP A 222 1.15 0.35 -7.42
N GLN A 223 1.16 -0.58 -6.47
CA GLN A 223 -0.05 -1.11 -5.84
C GLN A 223 -0.81 0.00 -5.09
N TYR A 224 -0.10 0.82 -4.30
CA TYR A 224 -0.65 1.95 -3.57
C TYR A 224 -1.36 2.95 -4.49
N LEU A 225 -0.74 3.27 -5.62
CA LEU A 225 -1.28 4.20 -6.61
C LEU A 225 -2.31 3.55 -7.54
N GLN A 226 -2.52 2.23 -7.42
CA GLN A 226 -3.31 1.43 -8.36
C GLN A 226 -2.86 1.65 -9.81
N ILE A 227 -1.56 1.86 -10.00
CA ILE A 227 -0.97 1.81 -11.32
C ILE A 227 -1.11 0.35 -11.72
N LYS A 228 -1.92 0.10 -12.75
CA LYS A 228 -1.84 -1.17 -13.46
C LYS A 228 -0.43 -1.22 -14.01
N THR A 229 0.47 -1.86 -13.29
CA THR A 229 1.72 -2.29 -13.86
C THR A 229 1.27 -3.15 -15.02
N VAL A 230 1.52 -2.70 -16.24
CA VAL A 230 1.49 -3.60 -17.39
C VAL A 230 2.71 -4.48 -17.17
N ASN A 231 2.59 -5.39 -16.21
CA ASN A 231 3.50 -6.49 -16.06
C ASN A 231 3.20 -7.32 -17.29
N LYS A 232 3.95 -7.00 -18.35
CA LYS A 232 4.12 -7.86 -19.52
C LYS A 232 4.15 -9.25 -18.94
N ASN A 233 3.15 -10.07 -19.26
CA ASN A 233 3.10 -11.47 -18.89
C ASN A 233 4.53 -11.99 -19.00
N LYS A 234 5.24 -12.14 -17.87
CA LYS A 234 6.61 -12.67 -17.87
C LYS A 234 6.46 -14.18 -18.01
N LEU A 235 5.87 -14.61 -19.12
CA LEU A 235 6.19 -15.89 -19.71
C LEU A 235 7.65 -15.74 -20.11
N TYR A 236 8.53 -16.23 -19.24
CA TYR A 236 9.95 -16.23 -19.52
C TYR A 236 10.18 -16.96 -20.84
N SER A 237 10.85 -16.31 -21.78
CA SER A 237 11.10 -16.84 -23.13
C SER A 237 12.04 -18.05 -23.14
N SER A 238 12.68 -18.33 -22.00
CA SER A 238 13.54 -19.49 -21.79
C SER A 238 13.71 -19.79 -20.30
N ALA A 239 14.24 -20.98 -19.98
CA ALA A 239 14.69 -21.32 -18.64
C ALA A 239 15.76 -20.33 -18.13
N ASP A 240 16.71 -19.92 -18.97
CA ASP A 240 17.78 -18.99 -18.60
C ASP A 240 17.22 -17.62 -18.20
N ALA A 241 16.21 -17.12 -18.92
CA ALA A 241 15.55 -15.86 -18.60
C ALA A 241 14.84 -15.92 -17.23
N PHE A 242 14.19 -17.06 -16.94
CA PHE A 242 13.60 -17.32 -15.63
C PHE A 242 14.64 -17.35 -14.52
N ILE A 243 15.72 -18.13 -14.68
CA ILE A 243 16.78 -18.26 -13.66
C ILE A 243 17.49 -16.93 -13.42
N LYS A 244 17.77 -16.16 -14.47
CA LYS A 244 18.42 -14.85 -14.36
C LYS A 244 17.56 -13.86 -13.57
N GLU A 245 16.27 -13.81 -13.87
CA GLU A 245 15.35 -12.92 -13.16
C GLU A 245 15.17 -13.38 -11.70
N TYR A 246 15.01 -14.69 -11.48
CA TYR A 246 14.92 -15.27 -10.15
C TYR A 246 16.13 -14.91 -9.28
N ASN A 247 17.33 -15.09 -9.82
CA ASN A 247 18.58 -14.79 -9.14
C ASN A 247 18.88 -13.28 -9.04
N LYS A 248 18.01 -12.38 -9.50
CA LYS A 248 18.20 -10.93 -9.42
C LYS A 248 17.86 -10.38 -8.02
N ASP A 249 16.83 -10.92 -7.37
CA ASP A 249 16.36 -10.50 -6.05
C ASP A 249 17.03 -11.29 -4.90
N LYS A 250 18.38 -11.39 -4.93
CA LYS A 250 19.18 -12.18 -3.96
C LYS A 250 19.01 -11.76 -2.48
N ASN A 251 18.50 -10.54 -2.25
CA ASN A 251 18.49 -9.91 -0.94
C ASN A 251 17.29 -10.30 -0.06
N LEU A 252 16.31 -11.06 -0.57
CA LEU A 252 15.11 -11.32 0.22
C LEU A 252 15.33 -12.23 1.42
N MET A 253 16.33 -13.14 1.41
CA MET A 253 16.82 -13.92 2.58
C MET A 253 18.17 -14.65 2.34
N ASP A 254 19.12 -14.10 1.57
CA ASP A 254 20.48 -14.65 1.34
C ASP A 254 20.64 -16.13 0.87
N GLN A 255 19.56 -16.90 0.71
CA GLN A 255 19.67 -18.37 0.82
C GLN A 255 19.06 -19.21 -0.30
N VAL A 256 18.44 -18.63 -1.34
CA VAL A 256 17.85 -19.44 -2.41
C VAL A 256 18.27 -18.93 -3.78
N VAL A 257 19.54 -19.14 -4.14
CA VAL A 257 20.01 -19.00 -5.53
C VAL A 257 19.87 -20.35 -6.22
N ILE A 258 19.40 -20.38 -7.47
CA ILE A 258 19.54 -21.57 -8.31
C ILE A 258 20.92 -21.50 -8.96
N ASP A 259 21.86 -22.22 -8.36
CA ASP A 259 23.27 -22.24 -8.76
C ASP A 259 23.52 -23.12 -9.98
N LYS A 260 22.77 -24.22 -10.08
CA LYS A 260 22.85 -25.20 -11.17
C LYS A 260 21.46 -25.61 -11.62
N TYR A 261 21.25 -25.56 -12.92
CA TYR A 261 20.04 -26.06 -13.56
C TYR A 261 20.35 -26.74 -14.88
N GLN A 262 19.40 -27.55 -15.34
CA GLN A 262 19.43 -28.21 -16.64
C GLN A 262 18.03 -28.27 -17.23
N VAL A 263 17.93 -28.32 -18.55
CA VAL A 263 16.68 -28.60 -19.25
C VAL A 263 16.73 -30.04 -19.78
N LYS A 264 15.75 -30.86 -19.43
CA LYS A 264 15.66 -32.27 -19.83
C LYS A 264 14.30 -32.57 -20.43
N THR A 265 14.24 -33.51 -21.36
CA THR A 265 12.97 -34.05 -21.85
C THR A 265 12.60 -35.28 -21.03
N VAL A 266 11.46 -35.24 -20.34
CA VAL A 266 10.93 -36.34 -19.54
C VAL A 266 9.55 -36.69 -20.08
N ASN A 267 9.35 -37.92 -20.55
CA ASN A 267 8.10 -38.38 -21.16
C ASN A 267 7.58 -37.46 -22.28
N GLY A 268 8.49 -36.95 -23.13
CA GLY A 268 8.16 -36.04 -24.23
C GLY A 268 7.94 -34.58 -23.83
N VAL A 269 8.04 -34.23 -22.55
CA VAL A 269 7.85 -32.86 -22.04
C VAL A 269 9.20 -32.27 -21.64
N LYS A 270 9.53 -31.06 -22.12
CA LYS A 270 10.72 -30.33 -21.67
C LYS A 270 10.49 -29.84 -20.23
N GLN A 271 11.46 -30.11 -19.37
CA GLN A 271 11.44 -29.74 -17.95
C GLN A 271 12.73 -29.02 -17.59
N LEU A 272 12.59 -27.85 -16.98
CA LEU A 272 13.65 -27.20 -16.20
C LEU A 272 13.81 -27.98 -14.90
N ILE A 273 15.04 -28.37 -14.55
CA ILE A 273 15.37 -28.97 -13.27
C ILE A 273 16.50 -28.15 -12.65
N GLY A 274 16.21 -27.46 -11.56
CA GLY A 274 17.18 -26.66 -10.80
C GLY A 274 17.36 -27.24 -9.40
N ASN A 275 18.57 -27.16 -8.87
CA ASN A 275 18.78 -27.39 -7.44
C ASN A 275 18.58 -26.08 -6.70
N THR A 276 17.88 -26.15 -5.59
CA THR A 276 17.88 -25.09 -4.57
C THR A 276 18.68 -25.60 -3.38
N TRP A 277 19.03 -24.71 -2.45
CA TRP A 277 19.75 -25.14 -1.24
C TRP A 277 18.96 -26.15 -0.39
N SER A 278 17.63 -26.08 -0.39
CA SER A 278 16.69 -26.89 0.40
C SER A 278 15.99 -28.02 -0.38
N GLY A 279 16.18 -28.09 -1.70
CA GLY A 279 15.38 -29.00 -2.52
C GLY A 279 15.63 -28.93 -4.02
N THR A 280 14.58 -29.24 -4.78
CA THR A 280 14.61 -29.29 -6.24
C THR A 280 13.46 -28.48 -6.80
N LEU A 281 13.78 -27.63 -7.78
CA LEU A 281 12.82 -26.96 -8.63
C LEU A 281 12.64 -27.75 -9.92
N THR A 282 11.38 -27.98 -10.30
CA THR A 282 11.01 -28.55 -11.60
C THR A 282 10.03 -27.61 -12.29
N GLY A 283 10.36 -27.08 -13.46
CA GLY A 283 9.46 -26.26 -14.29
C GLY A 283 9.08 -26.98 -15.58
N VAL A 284 7.82 -26.93 -15.98
CA VAL A 284 7.38 -27.45 -17.29
C VAL A 284 7.53 -26.36 -18.35
N ILE A 285 8.31 -26.66 -19.38
CA ILE A 285 8.58 -25.78 -20.52
C ILE A 285 7.71 -26.21 -21.70
N ASN A 286 6.91 -25.29 -22.22
CA ASN A 286 6.04 -25.50 -23.38
C ASN A 286 6.83 -25.61 -24.70
N ASN A 287 6.13 -25.96 -25.78
CA ASN A 287 6.70 -26.01 -27.12
C ASN A 287 7.19 -24.64 -27.63
N ASP A 288 6.59 -23.55 -27.14
CA ASP A 288 7.02 -22.17 -27.40
C ASP A 288 8.16 -21.70 -26.47
N ASN A 289 8.72 -22.62 -25.69
CA ASN A 289 9.76 -22.41 -24.66
C ASN A 289 9.33 -21.57 -23.44
N THR A 290 8.03 -21.29 -23.27
CA THR A 290 7.52 -20.60 -22.09
C THR A 290 7.32 -21.54 -20.90
N LEU A 291 7.45 -21.03 -19.66
CA LEU A 291 7.16 -21.75 -18.42
C LEU A 291 5.70 -21.54 -18.00
N LYS A 292 4.87 -22.58 -18.05
CA LYS A 292 3.44 -22.54 -17.63
C LYS A 292 3.19 -23.07 -16.23
N SER A 293 4.06 -23.96 -15.77
CA SER A 293 3.96 -24.55 -14.45
C SER A 293 5.34 -24.66 -13.83
N VAL A 294 5.44 -24.31 -12.55
CA VAL A 294 6.63 -24.53 -11.73
C VAL A 294 6.18 -25.29 -10.49
N THR A 295 6.89 -26.39 -10.24
CA THR A 295 6.78 -27.23 -9.06
C THR A 295 8.07 -27.09 -8.27
N ILE A 296 7.92 -26.87 -6.96
CA ILE A 296 9.03 -26.88 -6.03
C ILE A 296 8.79 -28.02 -5.07
N ARG A 297 9.83 -28.82 -4.86
CA ARG A 297 9.83 -29.89 -3.87
C ARG A 297 10.98 -29.67 -2.91
N GLU A 298 10.64 -29.45 -1.64
CA GLU A 298 11.62 -29.22 -0.59
C GLU A 298 11.54 -30.31 0.47
N LYS A 299 12.70 -30.62 1.05
CA LYS A 299 12.76 -31.47 2.23
C LYS A 299 12.42 -30.62 3.46
N MET A 300 11.41 -31.05 4.21
CA MET A 300 11.05 -30.40 5.46
C MET A 300 12.04 -30.79 6.56
N THR A 301 12.56 -29.81 7.26
CA THR A 301 13.30 -30.01 8.52
C THR A 301 12.36 -29.72 9.68
N TYR A 302 12.13 -30.71 10.52
CA TYR A 302 11.33 -30.59 11.74
C TYR A 302 12.24 -30.23 12.91
N PRO A 303 11.79 -29.35 13.83
CA PRO A 303 12.55 -29.04 15.04
C PRO A 303 12.68 -30.30 15.91
N THR A 304 13.83 -30.44 16.57
CA THR A 304 14.06 -31.43 17.62
C THR A 304 13.25 -31.09 18.87
N GLN A 305 12.98 -32.07 19.73
CA GLN A 305 12.30 -31.82 21.00
C GLN A 305 13.03 -30.79 21.87
N ARG A 306 14.37 -30.79 21.81
CA ARG A 306 15.20 -29.80 22.50
C ARG A 306 14.93 -28.39 22.00
N GLU A 307 14.96 -28.16 20.68
CA GLU A 307 14.67 -26.84 20.09
C GLU A 307 13.26 -26.34 20.43
N ILE A 308 12.28 -27.25 20.53
CA ILE A 308 10.92 -26.92 20.96
C ILE A 308 10.92 -26.44 22.42
N ASN A 309 11.65 -27.14 23.30
CA ASN A 309 11.74 -26.79 24.72
C ASN A 309 12.48 -25.45 24.91
N ASP A 310 13.62 -25.27 24.24
CA ASP A 310 14.43 -24.04 24.30
C ASP A 310 13.61 -22.81 23.87
N ALA A 311 12.77 -22.94 22.83
CA ALA A 311 11.88 -21.86 22.38
C ALA A 311 10.79 -21.53 23.41
N ALA A 312 10.21 -22.55 24.05
CA ALA A 312 9.20 -22.37 25.09
C ALA A 312 9.77 -21.68 26.34
N GLU A 313 11.00 -22.05 26.75
CA GLU A 313 11.71 -21.42 27.87
C GLU A 313 12.02 -19.93 27.59
N ALA A 314 12.29 -19.58 26.33
CA ALA A 314 12.49 -18.21 25.90
C ALA A 314 11.19 -17.38 25.78
N GLY A 315 10.02 -17.94 26.13
CA GLY A 315 8.72 -17.28 25.96
C GLY A 315 8.32 -17.06 24.49
N MET A 316 9.01 -17.71 23.56
CA MET A 316 8.66 -17.67 22.15
C MET A 316 7.53 -18.68 21.91
N SER A 317 6.56 -18.34 21.05
CA SER A 317 5.61 -19.34 20.57
C SER A 317 6.42 -20.48 19.94
N PRO A 318 6.24 -21.75 20.35
CA PRO A 318 6.97 -22.86 19.76
C PRO A 318 6.77 -22.76 18.25
N VAL A 319 7.84 -22.65 17.48
CA VAL A 319 7.76 -22.49 16.02
C VAL A 319 6.94 -23.68 15.50
N HIS A 320 5.67 -23.45 15.16
CA HIS A 320 4.79 -24.51 14.69
C HIS A 320 5.37 -24.99 13.35
N GLY A 321 5.62 -26.29 13.24
CA GLY A 321 5.65 -27.02 11.98
C GLY A 321 6.79 -26.69 11.01
N ALA A 322 7.95 -27.31 11.21
CA ALA A 322 9.11 -27.24 10.30
C ALA A 322 9.69 -25.82 10.11
N ARG A 323 10.91 -25.69 9.61
CA ARG A 323 11.49 -24.36 9.33
C ARG A 323 10.70 -23.65 8.22
N ILE A 324 9.66 -22.90 8.61
CA ILE A 324 8.77 -22.06 7.77
C ILE A 324 9.59 -21.09 6.89
N GLY A 325 10.73 -20.60 7.39
CA GLY A 325 11.57 -19.65 6.67
C GLY A 325 12.00 -20.11 5.26
N HIS A 326 12.23 -21.41 5.06
CA HIS A 326 12.65 -21.93 3.75
C HIS A 326 11.47 -22.09 2.78
N ILE A 327 10.32 -22.51 3.28
CA ILE A 327 9.13 -22.68 2.45
C ILE A 327 8.66 -21.32 1.93
N LEU A 328 8.73 -20.26 2.75
CA LEU A 328 8.40 -18.89 2.33
C LEU A 328 9.30 -18.37 1.21
N ALA A 329 10.60 -18.67 1.23
CA ALA A 329 11.51 -18.32 0.13
C ALA A 329 11.11 -19.04 -1.17
N SER A 330 10.70 -20.31 -1.07
CA SER A 330 10.14 -21.06 -2.19
C SER A 330 8.76 -20.58 -2.65
N LEU A 331 7.99 -19.85 -1.85
CA LEU A 331 6.77 -19.19 -2.32
C LEU A 331 7.06 -18.01 -3.25
N SER A 332 8.19 -17.32 -3.06
CA SER A 332 8.61 -16.23 -3.96
C SER A 332 8.79 -16.71 -5.40
N LEU A 333 9.29 -17.94 -5.60
CA LEU A 333 9.38 -18.60 -6.91
C LEU A 333 8.01 -18.80 -7.56
N VAL A 334 7.00 -19.17 -6.79
CA VAL A 334 5.63 -19.37 -7.29
C VAL A 334 5.02 -18.03 -7.71
N TYR A 335 5.33 -16.94 -7.01
CA TYR A 335 4.92 -15.57 -7.39
C TYR A 335 5.63 -15.05 -8.64
N THR A 336 6.82 -15.54 -8.99
CA THR A 336 7.45 -15.16 -10.27
C THR A 336 6.64 -15.60 -11.50
N LEU A 337 5.70 -16.55 -11.36
CA LEU A 337 4.71 -16.92 -12.38
C LEU A 337 3.38 -16.15 -12.28
N ASP A 338 3.09 -15.56 -11.11
CA ASP A 338 1.89 -14.76 -10.81
C ASP A 338 2.26 -13.31 -10.41
N PRO A 339 2.79 -12.50 -11.33
CA PRO A 339 3.23 -11.14 -11.02
C PRO A 339 2.08 -10.18 -10.68
N ASP A 340 0.83 -10.60 -10.90
CA ASP A 340 -0.39 -9.86 -10.58
C ASP A 340 -0.99 -10.30 -9.22
N GLY A 341 -0.48 -11.38 -8.65
CA GLY A 341 -0.85 -11.89 -7.35
C GLY A 341 -0.37 -10.93 -6.27
N ASN A 342 -1.29 -10.50 -5.40
CA ASN A 342 -0.91 -9.90 -4.12
C ASN A 342 -0.10 -10.97 -3.34
N GLU A 343 1.24 -10.89 -3.42
CA GLU A 343 2.21 -11.80 -2.78
C GLU A 343 1.79 -12.10 -1.34
N ALA A 344 1.28 -11.07 -0.64
CA ALA A 344 0.82 -11.18 0.74
C ALA A 344 -0.33 -12.19 0.90
N TYR A 345 -1.33 -12.20 0.01
CA TYR A 345 -2.50 -13.06 0.18
C TYR A 345 -2.22 -14.53 -0.12
N GLY A 346 -1.48 -14.80 -1.19
CA GLY A 346 -0.98 -16.16 -1.44
C GLY A 346 -0.12 -16.62 -0.26
N ALA A 347 0.74 -15.74 0.25
CA ALA A 347 1.65 -16.07 1.33
C ALA A 347 0.86 -16.35 2.60
N THR A 348 -0.20 -15.59 2.90
CA THR A 348 -1.09 -15.86 4.04
C THR A 348 -1.77 -17.21 3.91
N ILE A 349 -2.44 -17.53 2.79
CA ILE A 349 -3.15 -18.81 2.63
C ILE A 349 -2.21 -20.02 2.80
N ILE A 350 -0.98 -19.88 2.29
CA ILE A 350 0.01 -20.94 2.32
C ILE A 350 0.66 -21.01 3.71
N ASN A 351 0.97 -19.87 4.33
CA ASN A 351 1.48 -19.80 5.69
C ASN A 351 0.47 -20.36 6.69
N ASP A 352 -0.81 -19.99 6.60
CA ASP A 352 -1.88 -20.53 7.43
C ASP A 352 -2.01 -22.04 7.28
N TRP A 353 -1.87 -22.55 6.04
CA TRP A 353 -1.91 -23.98 5.79
C TRP A 353 -0.68 -24.70 6.36
N ILE A 354 0.52 -24.14 6.18
CA ILE A 354 1.77 -24.67 6.73
C ILE A 354 1.70 -24.71 8.26
N ASN A 355 1.20 -23.65 8.89
CA ASN A 355 1.02 -23.55 10.34
C ASN A 355 0.03 -24.59 10.88
N ALA A 356 -0.89 -25.08 10.04
CA ALA A 356 -1.82 -26.15 10.39
C ALA A 356 -1.22 -27.57 10.19
N LEU A 357 -0.03 -27.70 9.61
CA LEU A 357 0.61 -29.00 9.40
C LEU A 357 1.12 -29.59 10.74
N PRO A 358 1.18 -30.93 10.88
CA PRO A 358 1.74 -31.54 12.07
C PRO A 358 3.24 -31.22 12.25
N ASN A 359 3.66 -31.01 13.49
CA ASN A 359 5.06 -30.79 13.88
C ASN A 359 5.94 -32.05 13.78
N LYS A 360 5.45 -33.12 13.16
CA LYS A 360 6.15 -34.39 13.00
C LYS A 360 5.95 -34.95 11.60
N LYS A 361 6.91 -35.76 11.15
CA LYS A 361 6.80 -36.48 9.88
C LYS A 361 5.52 -37.31 9.85
N THR A 362 4.73 -37.14 8.80
CA THR A 362 3.54 -37.93 8.53
C THR A 362 3.71 -38.71 7.22
N SER A 363 3.24 -39.96 7.19
CA SER A 363 3.11 -40.77 5.98
C SER A 363 1.82 -40.47 5.21
N GLN A 364 0.83 -39.87 5.88
CA GLN A 364 -0.42 -39.45 5.23
C GLN A 364 -0.17 -38.19 4.40
N THR A 365 -0.69 -38.20 3.18
CA THR A 365 -0.63 -37.03 2.29
C THR A 365 -1.63 -36.00 2.76
N GLN A 366 -1.15 -34.80 3.09
CA GLN A 366 -2.01 -33.64 3.32
C GLN A 366 -1.90 -32.75 2.09
N SER A 367 -3.02 -32.28 1.54
CA SER A 367 -3.01 -31.47 0.32
C SER A 367 -4.03 -30.33 0.38
N LYS A 368 -3.76 -29.28 -0.39
CA LYS A 368 -4.65 -28.13 -0.55
C LYS A 368 -4.51 -27.58 -1.96
N GLU A 369 -5.63 -27.22 -2.57
CA GLU A 369 -5.70 -26.63 -3.90
C GLU A 369 -6.53 -25.35 -3.85
N PHE A 370 -6.08 -24.30 -4.53
CA PHE A 370 -6.86 -23.07 -4.72
C PHE A 370 -6.50 -22.38 -6.03
N THR A 371 -7.44 -21.60 -6.57
CA THR A 371 -7.24 -20.83 -7.80
C THR A 371 -7.45 -19.34 -7.52
N LYS A 372 -6.55 -18.49 -8.01
CA LYS A 372 -6.65 -17.03 -7.91
C LYS A 372 -6.02 -16.39 -9.15
N ASN A 373 -6.64 -15.36 -9.70
CA ASN A 373 -6.11 -14.60 -10.85
C ASN A 373 -5.68 -15.46 -12.06
N GLY A 374 -6.36 -16.58 -12.32
CA GLY A 374 -6.00 -17.51 -13.40
C GLY A 374 -4.81 -18.43 -13.10
N MET A 375 -4.32 -18.42 -11.86
CA MET A 375 -3.28 -19.31 -11.35
C MET A 375 -3.89 -20.34 -10.41
N THR A 376 -3.60 -21.61 -10.64
CA THR A 376 -3.96 -22.72 -9.75
C THR A 376 -2.74 -23.17 -8.97
N TYR A 377 -2.88 -23.18 -7.65
CA TYR A 377 -1.89 -23.59 -6.68
C TYR A 377 -2.29 -24.94 -6.11
N LYS A 378 -1.43 -25.95 -6.25
CA LYS A 378 -1.60 -27.28 -5.65
C LYS A 378 -0.45 -27.53 -4.70
N MET A 379 -0.76 -27.82 -3.44
CA MET A 379 0.23 -28.07 -2.41
C MET A 379 0.00 -29.43 -1.78
N TRP A 380 1.08 -30.12 -1.42
CA TRP A 380 0.99 -31.33 -0.61
C TRP A 380 2.22 -31.54 0.28
N VAL A 381 2.00 -32.23 1.39
CA VAL A 381 3.05 -32.73 2.28
C VAL A 381 2.95 -34.24 2.38
N LYS A 382 4.07 -34.93 2.14
CA LYS A 382 4.16 -36.38 2.24
C LYS A 382 5.60 -36.80 2.53
N ASP A 383 5.78 -37.72 3.47
CA ASP A 383 7.07 -38.36 3.76
C ASP A 383 8.20 -37.37 4.11
N GLY A 384 7.84 -36.24 4.73
CA GLY A 384 8.77 -35.16 5.10
C GLY A 384 9.19 -34.29 3.92
N TYR A 385 8.44 -34.30 2.83
CA TYR A 385 8.59 -33.37 1.71
C TYR A 385 7.38 -32.46 1.62
N PHE A 386 7.64 -31.17 1.40
CA PHE A 386 6.66 -30.20 0.98
C PHE A 386 6.76 -30.03 -0.53
N ASN A 387 5.61 -29.93 -1.19
CA ASN A 387 5.53 -29.65 -2.61
C ASN A 387 4.51 -28.54 -2.84
N ILE A 388 4.86 -27.60 -3.70
CA ILE A 388 3.94 -26.61 -4.24
C ILE A 388 4.10 -26.56 -5.74
N THR A 389 2.96 -26.58 -6.44
CA THR A 389 2.88 -26.41 -7.89
C THR A 389 1.99 -25.22 -8.20
N ALA A 390 2.53 -24.22 -8.89
CA ALA A 390 1.72 -23.20 -9.56
C ALA A 390 1.54 -23.59 -11.03
N THR A 391 0.33 -23.39 -11.53
CA THR A 391 -0.02 -23.58 -12.95
C THR A 391 -0.82 -22.38 -13.42
N LYS A 392 -0.39 -21.75 -14.52
CA LYS A 392 -1.17 -20.73 -15.21
C LYS A 392 -2.09 -21.40 -16.23
N ALA A 393 -3.39 -21.04 -16.20
CA ALA A 393 -4.39 -21.52 -17.15
C ALA A 393 -4.05 -21.16 -18.61
#